data_AF-A0A1W6MI26-F1
#
_entry.id   AF-A0A1W6MI26-F1
#
_cell.length_a   1.000
_cell.length_b   1.000
_cell.length_c   1.000
_cell.angle_alpha   90.00
_cell.angle_beta   90.00
_cell.angle_gamma   90.00
#
_symmetry.space_group_name_H-M   'P 1'
#
loop_
_entity.id
_entity.type
_entity.pdbx_description
1 polymer ?
#
loop_
_entity_poly.entity_id
_entity_poly.type
_entity_poly.pdbx_seq_one_letter_code
_entity_poly.pdbx_strand_id
1 'polypeptide(L)'
;MNGNSKILESLNNSPSVELLRLRNREMIIEFLTNTFLSGQSTISSDNIQIQLADFLEYKQVENDEDSEINVFDTYEEKAKKYIRHWTNKGFLANYPDEQGEVFYELSAHSRKTIDWLESLKKEEFVGTESKFNNILNQLKELVEFTNEDAEKRIQLLEQKKLEIEQQIQRIKIGEDVKVFEEFEIVPRFNQINQSAKELLSDFKEVEDNFKEITKGIYQKHAEGSLTKSDILEFTFDALDELKSSQQGKSFYAFWSFILNPDLQNQWEILTKELYRTLEEKSISVNDPFLKGMKRHLHNSGQKVYKANDKMAEKLSRIIRESESSKPEATKTIIQEIKKQLVSISKTKRKLETSFELEMEIEINIPFERKLTTEQSEEFTYTSKPEIANESIISSEHLGKLFSRSNIDKALLRKRVYDVLNEKSQTSLLDIVEIYGGLEKGLSELFGYIGIVKDFKHYISPDNIQSIVFDSENNKQIRIPEIIFTK
;
A
#
# COMPACT_ATOMS: atom_id res chain seq x y z
N MET A 1 35.24 16.02 -6.03
CA MET A 1 34.33 17.15 -5.70
C MET A 1 32.92 16.60 -5.57
N ASN A 2 32.34 16.65 -4.37
CA ASN A 2 31.06 16.01 -4.05
C ASN A 2 29.90 16.57 -4.90
N GLY A 3 29.08 15.69 -5.50
CA GLY A 3 27.92 16.07 -6.32
C GLY A 3 26.95 17.02 -5.61
N ASN A 4 26.84 16.94 -4.28
CA ASN A 4 26.02 17.86 -3.48
C ASN A 4 26.47 19.32 -3.58
N SER A 5 27.78 19.57 -3.74
CA SER A 5 28.31 20.95 -3.88
C SER A 5 27.90 21.57 -5.21
N LYS A 6 27.90 20.78 -6.30
CA LYS A 6 27.48 21.24 -7.63
C LYS A 6 25.97 21.53 -7.71
N ILE A 7 25.16 20.76 -6.98
CA ILE A 7 23.71 20.99 -6.90
C ILE A 7 23.41 22.28 -6.13
N LEU A 8 24.10 22.51 -4.99
CA LEU A 8 23.97 23.75 -4.22
C LEU A 8 24.45 24.98 -4.99
N GLU A 9 25.53 24.84 -5.76
CA GLU A 9 26.02 25.88 -6.65
C GLU A 9 25.03 26.18 -7.78
N SER A 10 24.45 25.13 -8.38
CA SER A 10 23.39 25.27 -9.39
C SER A 10 22.12 25.90 -8.83
N LEU A 11 21.77 25.60 -7.57
CA LEU A 11 20.60 26.19 -6.90
C LEU A 11 20.78 27.70 -6.69
N ASN A 12 21.99 28.14 -6.35
CA ASN A 12 22.26 29.55 -6.03
C ASN A 12 22.57 30.41 -7.26
N ASN A 13 23.11 29.82 -8.34
CA ASN A 13 23.61 30.57 -9.49
C ASN A 13 22.80 30.36 -10.78
N SER A 14 21.81 29.45 -10.81
CA SER A 14 21.03 29.19 -12.02
C SER A 14 19.89 30.22 -12.18
N PRO A 15 19.81 30.93 -13.33
CA PRO A 15 18.67 31.80 -13.65
C PRO A 15 17.32 31.07 -13.59
N SER A 16 17.31 29.77 -13.89
CA SER A 16 16.08 28.95 -13.83
C SER A 16 15.48 28.88 -12.41
N VAL A 17 16.33 28.83 -11.38
CA VAL A 17 15.89 28.78 -9.97
C VAL A 17 15.57 30.18 -9.47
N GLU A 18 16.34 31.18 -9.92
CA GLU A 18 16.10 32.57 -9.55
C GLU A 18 14.74 33.07 -10.05
N LEU A 19 14.33 32.70 -11.26
CA LEU A 19 12.99 32.98 -11.81
C LEU A 19 11.87 32.48 -10.89
N LEU A 20 12.02 31.28 -10.34
CA LEU A 20 11.05 30.67 -9.41
C LEU A 20 11.10 31.27 -7.99
N ARG A 21 12.19 31.97 -7.63
CA ARG A 21 12.38 32.57 -6.31
C ARG A 21 11.77 33.98 -6.21
N LEU A 22 11.50 34.65 -7.32
CA LEU A 22 10.98 36.01 -7.33
C LEU A 22 9.65 36.13 -6.58
N ARG A 23 9.44 37.29 -5.94
CA ARG A 23 8.18 37.62 -5.24
C ARG A 23 7.00 37.63 -6.21
N ASN A 24 7.18 38.26 -7.38
CA ASN A 24 6.14 38.40 -8.41
C ASN A 24 6.17 37.30 -9.48
N ARG A 25 6.68 36.10 -9.14
CA ARG A 25 6.87 35.00 -10.12
C ARG A 25 5.62 34.60 -10.90
N GLU A 26 4.43 34.64 -10.28
CA GLU A 26 3.19 34.25 -10.95
C GLU A 26 2.84 35.21 -12.09
N MET A 27 2.94 36.51 -11.84
CA MET A 27 2.75 37.58 -12.83
C MET A 27 3.79 37.48 -13.96
N ILE A 28 5.07 37.29 -13.59
CA ILE A 28 6.16 37.22 -14.55
C ILE A 28 6.00 35.99 -15.46
N ILE A 29 5.73 34.81 -14.89
CA ILE A 29 5.54 33.58 -15.66
C ILE A 29 4.28 33.67 -16.53
N GLU A 30 3.18 34.24 -16.02
CA GLU A 30 1.95 34.46 -16.79
C GLU A 30 2.20 35.39 -17.99
N PHE A 31 2.92 36.50 -17.80
CA PHE A 31 3.30 37.39 -18.89
C PHE A 31 4.20 36.69 -19.92
N LEU A 32 5.30 36.07 -19.47
CA LEU A 32 6.25 35.40 -20.36
C LEU A 32 5.57 34.28 -21.17
N THR A 33 4.64 33.55 -20.55
CA THR A 33 3.89 32.48 -21.22
C THR A 33 2.91 33.06 -22.25
N ASN A 34 2.10 34.04 -21.87
CA ASN A 34 1.13 34.64 -22.80
C ASN A 34 1.81 35.32 -24.00
N THR A 35 2.94 35.98 -23.74
CA THR A 35 3.65 36.79 -24.73
C THR A 35 4.49 35.94 -25.71
N PHE A 36 5.21 34.92 -25.22
CA PHE A 36 6.16 34.14 -26.04
C PHE A 36 5.70 32.73 -26.44
N LEU A 37 4.77 32.10 -25.72
CA LEU A 37 4.27 30.76 -26.08
C LEU A 37 3.06 30.80 -27.04
N SER A 38 2.26 31.87 -27.01
CA SER A 38 1.00 31.94 -27.78
C SER A 38 1.09 32.57 -29.18
N GLY A 39 2.26 33.10 -29.61
CA GLY A 39 2.29 33.85 -30.87
C GLY A 39 3.65 34.07 -31.54
N GLN A 40 4.65 34.65 -30.86
CA GLN A 40 5.92 35.06 -31.49
C GLN A 40 7.11 34.70 -30.60
N SER A 41 8.10 34.01 -31.17
CA SER A 41 9.32 33.61 -30.44
C SER A 41 10.22 34.81 -30.10
N THR A 42 10.09 35.92 -30.83
CA THR A 42 10.95 37.10 -30.78
C THR A 42 10.10 38.36 -30.90
N ILE A 43 10.30 39.37 -30.04
CA ILE A 43 9.46 40.57 -29.97
C ILE A 43 10.34 41.82 -29.92
N SER A 44 9.98 42.88 -30.66
CA SER A 44 10.71 44.15 -30.64
C SER A 44 10.61 44.86 -29.29
N SER A 45 11.64 45.64 -28.95
CA SER A 45 11.74 46.40 -27.70
C SER A 45 10.50 47.26 -27.41
N ASP A 46 9.93 47.91 -28.42
CA ASP A 46 8.79 48.80 -28.23
C ASP A 46 7.50 48.01 -27.97
N ASN A 47 7.32 46.88 -28.67
CA ASN A 47 6.14 46.04 -28.51
C ASN A 47 6.11 45.33 -27.15
N ILE A 48 7.25 44.80 -26.68
CA ILE A 48 7.31 44.15 -25.37
C ILE A 48 7.09 45.16 -24.24
N GLN A 49 7.56 46.41 -24.39
CA GLN A 49 7.34 47.48 -23.41
C GLN A 49 5.87 47.87 -23.31
N ILE A 50 5.18 48.03 -24.45
CA ILE A 50 3.75 48.35 -24.50
C ILE A 50 2.93 47.20 -23.89
N GLN A 51 3.16 45.97 -24.34
CA GLN A 51 2.43 44.80 -23.83
C GLN A 51 2.64 44.60 -22.33
N LEU A 52 3.86 44.82 -21.83
CA LEU A 52 4.14 44.71 -20.41
C LEU A 52 3.52 45.86 -19.61
N ALA A 53 3.53 47.10 -20.13
CA ALA A 53 2.89 48.22 -19.47
C ALA A 53 1.38 47.99 -19.30
N ASP A 54 0.69 47.56 -20.37
CA ASP A 54 -0.73 47.22 -20.36
C ASP A 54 -1.02 46.07 -19.37
N PHE A 55 -0.16 45.05 -19.34
CA PHE A 55 -0.29 43.92 -18.42
C PHE A 55 -0.10 44.31 -16.95
N LEU A 56 0.87 45.18 -16.66
CA LEU A 56 1.11 45.70 -15.31
C LEU A 56 -0.02 46.61 -14.82
N GLU A 57 -0.62 47.40 -15.72
CA GLU A 57 -1.80 48.21 -15.43
C GLU A 57 -3.00 47.31 -15.09
N TYR A 58 -3.26 46.28 -15.90
CA TYR A 58 -4.34 45.32 -15.65
C TYR A 58 -4.20 44.59 -14.30
N LYS A 59 -2.97 44.18 -13.95
CA LYS A 59 -2.68 43.48 -12.68
C LYS A 59 -2.47 44.43 -11.48
N GLN A 60 -2.52 45.76 -11.69
CA GLN A 60 -2.33 46.80 -10.67
C GLN A 60 -1.06 46.61 -9.82
N VAL A 61 0.09 46.41 -10.47
CA VAL A 61 1.36 46.20 -9.76
C VAL A 61 1.93 47.54 -9.27
N GLU A 62 1.77 47.80 -7.97
CA GLU A 62 2.14 49.09 -7.37
C GLU A 62 3.62 49.19 -6.97
N ASN A 63 4.23 48.13 -6.44
CA ASN A 63 5.61 48.13 -5.94
C ASN A 63 6.30 46.77 -6.14
N ASP A 64 7.59 46.80 -6.53
CA ASP A 64 8.48 45.65 -6.50
C ASP A 64 9.91 46.08 -6.16
N GLU A 65 10.30 45.83 -4.90
CA GLU A 65 11.63 46.15 -4.37
C GLU A 65 12.75 45.38 -5.09
N ASP A 66 12.48 44.14 -5.56
CA ASP A 66 13.48 43.31 -6.23
C ASP A 66 13.81 43.87 -7.63
N SER A 67 12.87 44.60 -8.24
CA SER A 67 12.95 45.17 -9.59
C SER A 67 13.15 46.70 -9.61
N GLU A 68 13.44 47.32 -8.46
CA GLU A 68 13.61 48.79 -8.28
C GLU A 68 12.39 49.63 -8.72
N ILE A 69 11.19 49.10 -8.49
CA ILE A 69 9.91 49.72 -8.89
C ILE A 69 9.30 50.50 -7.74
N ASN A 70 9.01 51.77 -7.99
CA ASN A 70 8.37 52.64 -7.02
C ASN A 70 6.89 52.84 -7.36
N VAL A 71 6.10 53.15 -6.32
CA VAL A 71 4.66 53.46 -6.44
C VAL A 71 4.41 54.66 -7.36
N PHE A 72 5.38 55.56 -7.50
CA PHE A 72 5.28 56.78 -8.31
C PHE A 72 5.73 56.61 -9.76
N ASP A 73 6.29 55.46 -10.15
CA ASP A 73 6.71 55.22 -11.53
C ASP A 73 5.47 55.00 -12.42
N THR A 74 5.51 55.54 -13.64
CA THR A 74 4.48 55.23 -14.66
C THR A 74 4.58 53.76 -15.10
N TYR A 75 3.48 53.16 -15.58
CA TYR A 75 3.50 51.75 -16.02
C TYR A 75 4.49 51.48 -17.16
N GLU A 76 4.75 52.46 -18.04
CA GLU A 76 5.80 52.37 -19.06
C GLU A 76 7.21 52.33 -18.45
N GLU A 77 7.48 53.13 -17.42
CA GLU A 77 8.76 53.12 -16.71
C GLU A 77 8.95 51.81 -15.94
N LYS A 78 7.88 51.30 -15.32
CA LYS A 78 7.88 49.98 -14.66
C LYS A 78 8.18 48.86 -15.65
N ALA A 79 7.56 48.89 -16.83
CA ALA A 79 7.82 47.91 -17.89
C ALA A 79 9.28 47.93 -18.34
N LYS A 80 9.85 49.11 -18.60
CA LYS A 80 11.28 49.27 -18.95
C LYS A 80 12.21 48.73 -17.87
N LYS A 81 11.91 49.00 -16.60
CA LYS A 81 12.69 48.49 -15.46
C LYS A 81 12.61 46.97 -15.35
N TYR A 82 11.42 46.38 -15.49
CA TYR A 82 11.25 44.93 -15.49
C TYR A 82 12.00 44.25 -16.63
N ILE A 83 11.88 44.74 -17.86
CA ILE A 83 12.59 44.15 -19.01
C ILE A 83 14.10 44.21 -18.81
N ARG A 84 14.62 45.35 -18.32
CA ARG A 84 16.04 45.49 -18.00
C ARG A 84 16.46 44.53 -16.87
N HIS A 85 15.65 44.41 -15.82
CA HIS A 85 15.91 43.49 -14.72
C HIS A 85 15.93 42.03 -15.21
N TRP A 86 14.95 41.62 -15.99
CA TRP A 86 14.86 40.28 -16.55
C TRP A 86 16.00 39.95 -17.51
N THR A 87 16.47 40.94 -18.28
CA THR A 87 17.65 40.78 -19.14
C THR A 87 18.92 40.61 -18.30
N ASN A 88 19.11 41.44 -17.27
CA ASN A 88 20.27 41.37 -16.37
C ASN A 88 20.33 40.05 -15.59
N LYS A 89 19.18 39.47 -15.25
CA LYS A 89 19.07 38.18 -14.56
C LYS A 89 19.14 36.97 -15.51
N GLY A 90 19.24 37.21 -16.81
CA GLY A 90 19.31 36.15 -17.82
C GLY A 90 18.00 35.42 -18.07
N PHE A 91 16.85 36.05 -17.76
CA PHE A 91 15.54 35.49 -18.09
C PHE A 91 15.14 35.78 -19.54
N LEU A 92 15.52 36.97 -20.03
CA LEU A 92 15.39 37.35 -21.42
C LEU A 92 16.78 37.48 -22.05
N ALA A 93 16.88 37.09 -23.32
CA ALA A 93 18.01 37.43 -24.16
C ALA A 93 17.58 38.55 -25.11
N ASN A 94 18.49 39.47 -25.41
CA ASN A 94 18.27 40.51 -26.40
C ASN A 94 19.35 40.50 -27.47
N TYR A 95 18.96 40.81 -28.70
CA TYR A 95 19.88 40.94 -29.81
C TYR A 95 19.44 42.07 -30.74
N PRO A 96 20.38 42.82 -31.31
CA PRO A 96 20.08 43.81 -32.34
C PRO A 96 19.93 43.13 -33.71
N ASP A 97 18.94 43.55 -34.49
CA ASP A 97 18.82 43.19 -35.91
C ASP A 97 19.76 44.04 -36.78
N GLU A 98 19.92 43.69 -38.07
CA GLU A 98 20.76 44.40 -39.05
C GLU A 98 20.43 45.90 -39.19
N GLN A 99 19.21 46.28 -38.79
CA GLN A 99 18.70 47.65 -38.81
C GLN A 99 18.91 48.41 -37.49
N GLY A 100 19.51 47.76 -36.48
CA GLY A 100 19.78 48.34 -35.16
C GLY A 100 18.60 48.29 -34.18
N GLU A 101 17.47 47.70 -34.56
CA GLU A 101 16.34 47.46 -33.66
C GLU A 101 16.62 46.29 -32.71
N VAL A 102 16.29 46.46 -31.43
CA VAL A 102 16.53 45.44 -30.40
C VAL A 102 15.32 44.52 -30.28
N PHE A 103 15.55 43.23 -30.41
CA PHE A 103 14.57 42.17 -30.18
C PHE A 103 14.85 41.44 -28.88
N TYR A 104 13.79 40.98 -28.23
CA TYR A 104 13.81 40.18 -27.01
C TYR A 104 13.24 38.79 -27.28
N GLU A 105 13.88 37.79 -26.69
CA GLU A 105 13.44 36.40 -26.69
C GLU A 105 13.60 35.77 -25.30
N LEU A 106 12.88 34.68 -25.04
CA LEU A 106 13.09 33.88 -23.84
C LEU A 106 14.48 33.25 -23.87
N SER A 107 15.24 33.39 -22.78
CA SER A 107 16.50 32.68 -22.66
C SER A 107 16.28 31.16 -22.57
N ALA A 108 17.30 30.38 -22.92
CA ALA A 108 17.26 28.93 -22.79
C ALA A 108 16.95 28.46 -21.36
N HIS A 109 17.32 29.25 -20.35
CA HIS A 109 17.01 28.97 -18.95
C HIS A 109 15.54 29.18 -18.62
N SER A 110 14.95 30.31 -19.05
CA SER A 110 13.53 30.58 -18.87
C SER A 110 12.67 29.59 -19.63
N ARG A 111 13.05 29.26 -20.87
CA ARG A 111 12.35 28.27 -21.68
C ARG A 111 12.32 26.91 -20.98
N LYS A 112 13.47 26.42 -20.52
CA LYS A 112 13.55 25.17 -19.74
C LYS A 112 12.72 25.21 -18.46
N THR A 113 12.69 26.33 -17.75
CA THR A 113 11.86 26.47 -16.55
C THR A 113 10.38 26.40 -16.88
N ILE A 114 9.94 27.08 -17.94
CA ILE A 114 8.53 27.08 -18.35
C ILE A 114 8.14 25.70 -18.90
N ASP A 115 8.96 25.09 -19.76
CA ASP A 115 8.73 23.72 -20.26
C ASP A 115 8.66 22.72 -19.07
N TRP A 116 9.50 22.89 -18.04
CA TRP A 116 9.41 22.10 -16.82
C TRP A 116 8.10 22.34 -16.06
N LEU A 117 7.67 23.60 -15.90
CA LEU A 117 6.39 23.93 -15.28
C LEU A 117 5.20 23.35 -16.08
N GLU A 118 5.26 23.36 -17.40
CA GLU A 118 4.29 22.69 -18.27
C GLU A 118 4.30 21.18 -18.08
N SER A 119 5.48 20.55 -17.91
CA SER A 119 5.59 19.12 -17.61
C SER A 119 5.02 18.72 -16.24
N LEU A 120 4.88 19.67 -15.30
CA LEU A 120 4.16 19.43 -14.05
C LEU A 120 2.64 19.33 -14.27
N LYS A 121 2.14 19.89 -15.38
CA LYS A 121 0.75 19.74 -15.79
C LYS A 121 0.55 18.30 -16.24
N LYS A 122 -0.40 17.62 -15.59
CA LYS A 122 -0.74 16.22 -15.89
C LYS A 122 -1.08 16.07 -17.38
N GLU A 123 -0.18 15.48 -18.16
CA GLU A 123 -0.59 14.92 -19.44
C GLU A 123 -1.43 13.67 -19.17
N GLU A 124 -2.69 13.69 -19.62
CA GLU A 124 -3.48 12.48 -19.74
C GLU A 124 -2.83 11.60 -20.82
N PHE A 125 -1.90 10.75 -20.39
CA PHE A 125 -1.18 9.89 -21.31
C PHE A 125 -2.15 8.90 -21.95
N VAL A 126 -2.40 9.09 -23.24
CA VAL A 126 -3.24 8.25 -24.09
C VAL A 126 -2.53 6.91 -24.29
N GLY A 127 -2.93 5.91 -23.50
CA GLY A 127 -2.44 4.55 -23.66
C GLY A 127 -2.74 3.68 -22.46
N THR A 128 -3.75 2.84 -22.59
CA THR A 128 -4.18 1.80 -21.63
C THR A 128 -3.15 0.68 -21.42
N GLU A 129 -1.92 0.83 -21.90
CA GLU A 129 -0.82 -0.07 -21.56
C GLU A 129 -0.07 0.47 -20.34
N SER A 130 0.02 -0.37 -19.31
CA SER A 130 0.80 -0.08 -18.10
C SER A 130 2.21 0.41 -18.47
N LYS A 131 2.63 1.57 -17.94
CA LYS A 131 3.99 2.13 -18.16
C LYS A 131 5.10 1.09 -17.93
N PHE A 132 4.87 0.16 -16.99
CA PHE A 132 5.78 -0.93 -16.74
C PHE A 132 5.90 -1.92 -17.92
N ASN A 133 4.79 -2.27 -18.57
CA ASN A 133 4.80 -3.14 -19.76
C ASN A 133 5.53 -2.46 -20.91
N ASN A 134 5.40 -1.13 -21.05
CA ASN A 134 6.14 -0.36 -22.04
C ASN A 134 7.65 -0.44 -21.76
N ILE A 135 8.09 -0.18 -20.52
CA ILE A 135 9.50 -0.33 -20.13
C ILE A 135 10.03 -1.75 -20.37
N LEU A 136 9.22 -2.78 -20.05
CA LEU A 136 9.58 -4.17 -20.29
C LEU A 136 9.71 -4.48 -21.78
N ASN A 137 8.81 -3.98 -22.61
CA ASN A 137 8.84 -4.14 -24.06
C ASN A 137 10.03 -3.39 -24.68
N GLN A 138 10.30 -2.16 -24.26
CA GLN A 138 11.47 -1.39 -24.67
C GLN A 138 12.78 -2.06 -24.26
N LEU A 139 12.83 -2.67 -23.07
CA LEU A 139 13.99 -3.44 -22.63
C LEU A 139 14.18 -4.69 -23.49
N LYS A 140 13.09 -5.42 -23.79
CA LYS A 140 13.13 -6.57 -24.70
C LYS A 140 13.62 -6.16 -26.08
N GLU A 141 13.05 -5.10 -26.65
CA GLU A 141 13.45 -4.53 -27.94
C GLU A 141 14.93 -4.12 -27.94
N LEU A 142 15.38 -3.41 -26.90
CA LEU A 142 16.77 -2.96 -26.83
C LEU A 142 17.73 -4.16 -26.72
N VAL A 143 17.45 -5.16 -25.90
CA VAL A 143 18.27 -6.39 -25.83
C VAL A 143 18.23 -7.14 -27.16
N GLU A 144 17.06 -7.17 -27.79
CA GLU A 144 16.83 -7.84 -29.07
C GLU A 144 17.63 -7.21 -30.22
N PHE A 145 17.80 -5.89 -30.24
CA PHE A 145 18.47 -5.19 -31.34
C PHE A 145 19.90 -4.71 -31.01
N THR A 146 20.41 -5.03 -29.82
CA THR A 146 21.79 -4.70 -29.41
C THR A 146 22.72 -5.93 -29.39
N ASN A 147 22.19 -7.15 -29.30
CA ASN A 147 23.00 -8.38 -29.20
C ASN A 147 23.44 -8.92 -30.58
N GLU A 148 24.74 -9.16 -30.76
CA GLU A 148 25.39 -9.63 -32.00
C GLU A 148 25.62 -11.15 -32.06
N ASP A 149 25.14 -11.92 -31.07
CA ASP A 149 25.46 -13.34 -30.93
C ASP A 149 24.30 -14.29 -31.36
N ALA A 150 24.50 -14.99 -32.48
CA ALA A 150 23.47 -15.76 -33.19
C ALA A 150 22.97 -17.03 -32.46
N GLU A 151 23.76 -17.61 -31.54
CA GLU A 151 23.42 -18.91 -30.93
C GLU A 151 22.48 -18.82 -29.72
N LYS A 152 22.48 -17.70 -28.98
CA LYS A 152 21.57 -17.52 -27.82
C LYS A 152 20.14 -17.14 -28.21
N ARG A 153 19.93 -16.66 -29.43
CA ARG A 153 18.61 -16.33 -30.00
C ARG A 153 17.74 -17.59 -30.15
N ILE A 154 18.35 -18.74 -30.46
CA ILE A 154 17.65 -19.99 -30.81
C ILE A 154 16.78 -20.52 -29.65
N GLN A 155 17.22 -20.39 -28.40
CA GLN A 155 16.47 -20.85 -27.22
C GLN A 155 15.22 -20.01 -26.89
N LEU A 156 15.21 -18.73 -27.26
CA LEU A 156 14.05 -17.84 -27.05
C LEU A 156 13.03 -17.93 -28.21
N LEU A 157 13.47 -18.42 -29.37
CA LEU A 157 12.72 -18.44 -30.64
C LEU A 157 11.80 -19.68 -30.82
N GLU A 158 11.98 -20.75 -30.03
CA GLU A 158 11.13 -21.95 -30.11
C GLU A 158 9.68 -21.69 -29.67
N GLN A 159 9.42 -20.64 -28.89
CA GLN A 159 8.10 -20.28 -28.39
C GLN A 159 7.29 -19.37 -29.35
N LYS A 160 7.92 -18.77 -30.38
CA LYS A 160 7.34 -17.78 -31.32
C LYS A 160 7.29 -18.24 -32.79
N LYS A 161 7.26 -19.55 -33.01
CA LYS A 161 7.52 -20.23 -34.29
C LYS A 161 6.68 -19.78 -35.51
N LEU A 162 5.45 -19.28 -35.33
CA LEU A 162 4.53 -18.97 -36.46
C LEU A 162 4.73 -17.56 -37.06
N GLU A 163 4.90 -16.53 -36.22
CA GLU A 163 5.15 -15.16 -36.70
C GLU A 163 6.54 -15.03 -37.35
N ILE A 164 7.46 -15.92 -36.97
CA ILE A 164 8.84 -15.90 -37.43
C ILE A 164 9.04 -16.68 -38.73
N GLU A 165 8.17 -17.62 -39.12
CA GLU A 165 8.23 -18.20 -40.47
C GLU A 165 8.08 -17.12 -41.56
N GLN A 166 7.24 -16.11 -41.29
CA GLN A 166 7.08 -14.95 -42.16
C GLN A 166 8.30 -14.02 -42.14
N GLN A 167 8.98 -13.88 -40.99
CA GLN A 167 10.19 -13.06 -40.86
C GLN A 167 11.45 -13.77 -41.43
N ILE A 168 11.54 -15.10 -41.31
CA ILE A 168 12.59 -15.95 -41.92
C ILE A 168 12.55 -15.84 -43.45
N GLN A 169 11.37 -15.76 -44.05
CA GLN A 169 11.27 -15.55 -45.49
C GLN A 169 11.78 -14.18 -45.93
N ARG A 170 11.59 -13.13 -45.11
CA ARG A 170 12.13 -11.78 -45.39
C ARG A 170 13.65 -11.74 -45.24
N ILE A 171 14.20 -12.39 -44.22
CA ILE A 171 15.65 -12.45 -43.97
C ILE A 171 16.38 -13.33 -45.01
N LYS A 172 15.78 -14.44 -45.47
CA LYS A 172 16.36 -15.29 -46.54
C LYS A 172 16.48 -14.59 -47.90
N ILE A 173 15.80 -13.46 -48.09
CA ILE A 173 15.84 -12.65 -49.32
C ILE A 173 16.92 -11.56 -49.25
N GLY A 174 17.62 -11.42 -48.11
CA GLY A 174 18.78 -10.52 -47.98
C GLY A 174 18.43 -9.08 -47.65
N GLU A 175 17.33 -8.84 -46.93
CA GLU A 175 17.01 -7.52 -46.38
C GLU A 175 17.80 -7.28 -45.07
N ASP A 176 18.41 -6.09 -44.94
CA ASP A 176 19.33 -5.72 -43.86
C ASP A 176 18.73 -5.92 -42.46
N VAL A 177 19.49 -6.60 -41.59
CA VAL A 177 19.17 -6.74 -40.17
C VAL A 177 19.34 -5.37 -39.53
N LYS A 178 18.26 -4.81 -38.98
CA LYS A 178 18.29 -3.52 -38.30
C LYS A 178 19.07 -3.64 -36.98
N VAL A 179 20.36 -3.36 -37.02
CA VAL A 179 21.23 -3.23 -35.85
C VAL A 179 21.22 -1.77 -35.40
N PHE A 180 21.02 -1.51 -34.11
CA PHE A 180 21.12 -0.14 -33.61
C PHE A 180 22.59 0.30 -33.56
N GLU A 181 22.85 1.48 -34.10
CA GLU A 181 24.15 2.14 -34.00
C GLU A 181 24.33 2.76 -32.62
N GLU A 182 25.59 2.99 -32.21
CA GLU A 182 25.94 3.48 -30.87
C GLU A 182 25.24 4.80 -30.49
N PHE A 183 25.03 5.68 -31.47
CA PHE A 183 24.33 6.96 -31.28
C PHE A 183 22.82 6.81 -31.01
N GLU A 184 22.21 5.68 -31.36
CA GLU A 184 20.80 5.38 -31.10
C GLU A 184 20.61 4.66 -29.75
N ILE A 185 21.60 3.87 -29.34
CA ILE A 185 21.57 3.08 -28.10
C ILE A 185 21.58 3.99 -26.87
N VAL A 186 22.46 5.00 -26.83
CA VAL A 186 22.61 5.87 -25.65
C VAL A 186 21.35 6.69 -25.33
N PRO A 187 20.70 7.38 -26.29
CA PRO A 187 19.44 8.09 -26.02
C PRO A 187 18.32 7.16 -25.54
N ARG A 188 18.18 5.99 -26.15
CA ARG A 188 17.15 5.00 -25.78
C ARG A 188 17.40 4.42 -24.39
N PHE A 189 18.65 4.11 -24.06
CA PHE A 189 19.02 3.67 -22.72
C PHE A 189 18.69 4.74 -21.67
N ASN A 190 19.02 6.00 -21.94
CA ASN A 190 18.69 7.12 -21.04
C ASN A 190 17.18 7.31 -20.89
N GLN A 191 16.41 7.15 -21.98
CA GLN A 191 14.95 7.20 -21.95
C GLN A 191 14.37 6.10 -21.05
N ILE A 192 14.82 4.85 -21.20
CA ILE A 192 14.38 3.73 -20.35
C ILE A 192 14.73 4.00 -18.88
N ASN A 193 15.93 4.50 -18.60
CA ASN A 193 16.35 4.90 -17.26
C ASN A 193 15.44 5.99 -16.67
N GLN A 194 15.06 6.98 -17.47
CA GLN A 194 14.18 8.06 -17.07
C GLN A 194 12.77 7.55 -16.76
N SER A 195 12.19 6.75 -17.66
CA SER A 195 10.87 6.13 -17.45
C SER A 195 10.86 5.22 -16.22
N ALA A 196 11.96 4.51 -15.95
CA ALA A 196 12.10 3.69 -14.74
C ALA A 196 12.12 4.52 -13.45
N LYS A 197 12.68 5.74 -13.46
CA LYS A 197 12.64 6.67 -12.31
C LYS A 197 11.27 7.28 -12.12
N GLU A 198 10.60 7.66 -13.21
CA GLU A 198 9.22 8.15 -13.18
C GLU A 198 8.28 7.11 -12.59
N LEU A 199 8.43 5.83 -12.94
CA LEU A 199 7.65 4.74 -12.35
C LEU A 199 7.80 4.67 -10.81
N LEU A 200 8.99 4.94 -10.26
CA LEU A 200 9.16 5.02 -8.81
C LEU A 200 8.46 6.24 -8.20
N SER A 201 8.44 7.36 -8.93
CA SER A 201 7.71 8.55 -8.53
C SER A 201 6.21 8.28 -8.47
N ASP A 202 5.67 7.60 -9.50
CA ASP A 202 4.26 7.19 -9.57
C ASP A 202 3.88 6.32 -8.35
N PHE A 203 4.78 5.44 -7.88
CA PHE A 203 4.50 4.61 -6.70
C PHE A 203 4.46 5.42 -5.41
N LYS A 204 5.28 6.46 -5.32
CA LYS A 204 5.23 7.39 -4.19
C LYS A 204 3.91 8.18 -4.22
N GLU A 205 3.44 8.57 -5.40
CA GLU A 205 2.13 9.20 -5.56
C GLU A 205 0.99 8.28 -5.10
N VAL A 206 1.03 6.99 -5.47
CA VAL A 206 0.06 5.99 -4.96
C VAL A 206 0.15 5.86 -3.43
N GLU A 207 1.35 5.82 -2.85
CA GLU A 207 1.55 5.80 -1.39
C GLU A 207 0.90 7.00 -0.71
N ASP A 208 1.09 8.20 -1.28
CA ASP A 208 0.56 9.43 -0.72
C ASP A 208 -0.97 9.50 -0.87
N ASN A 209 -1.54 9.00 -1.97
CA ASN A 209 -2.98 8.85 -2.13
C ASN A 209 -3.59 7.97 -1.02
N PHE A 210 -2.98 6.83 -0.68
CA PHE A 210 -3.46 6.00 0.45
C PHE A 210 -3.44 6.76 1.79
N LYS A 211 -2.44 7.62 2.02
CA LYS A 211 -2.38 8.46 3.22
C LYS A 211 -3.48 9.52 3.22
N GLU A 212 -3.76 10.13 2.08
CA GLU A 212 -4.85 11.10 1.93
C GLU A 212 -6.21 10.46 2.17
N ILE A 213 -6.47 9.28 1.60
CA ILE A 213 -7.70 8.52 1.86
C ILE A 213 -7.81 8.22 3.36
N THR A 214 -6.73 7.75 4.00
CA THR A 214 -6.71 7.51 5.45
C THR A 214 -7.06 8.77 6.26
N LYS A 215 -6.53 9.94 5.86
CA LYS A 215 -6.83 11.22 6.50
C LYS A 215 -8.29 11.64 6.28
N GLY A 216 -8.82 11.44 5.07
CA GLY A 216 -10.22 11.70 4.73
C GLY A 216 -11.19 10.86 5.57
N ILE A 217 -10.87 9.58 5.78
CA ILE A 217 -11.64 8.70 6.68
C ILE A 217 -11.71 9.28 8.09
N TYR A 218 -10.59 9.77 8.62
CA TYR A 218 -10.55 10.40 9.95
C TYR A 218 -11.34 11.70 10.05
N GLN A 219 -11.23 12.57 9.04
CA GLN A 219 -11.98 13.83 9.00
C GLN A 219 -13.49 13.56 8.99
N LYS A 220 -13.95 12.68 8.10
CA LYS A 220 -15.35 12.27 8.02
C LYS A 220 -15.87 11.61 9.29
N HIS A 221 -15.03 10.82 9.97
CA HIS A 221 -15.39 10.24 11.27
C HIS A 221 -15.49 11.31 12.37
N ALA A 222 -14.58 12.29 12.40
CA ALA A 222 -14.55 13.35 13.40
C ALA A 222 -15.71 14.35 13.25
N GLU A 223 -16.21 14.54 12.04
CA GLU A 223 -17.37 15.40 11.74
C GLU A 223 -18.69 14.86 12.35
N GLY A 224 -18.72 13.58 12.76
CA GLY A 224 -19.79 12.99 13.59
C GLY A 224 -21.17 12.87 12.94
N SER A 225 -21.34 13.34 11.70
CA SER A 225 -22.61 13.37 10.95
C SER A 225 -22.81 12.19 10.00
N LEU A 226 -21.77 11.39 9.76
CA LEU A 226 -21.76 10.32 8.76
C LEU A 226 -21.95 8.95 9.40
N THR A 227 -22.75 8.10 8.74
CA THR A 227 -23.01 6.73 9.16
C THR A 227 -21.86 5.80 8.74
N LYS A 228 -21.81 4.58 9.32
CA LYS A 228 -20.80 3.57 8.94
C LYS A 228 -20.81 3.26 7.44
N SER A 229 -22.00 3.28 6.84
CA SER A 229 -22.18 3.05 5.41
C SER A 229 -21.46 4.12 4.60
N ASP A 230 -21.63 5.38 4.98
CA ASP A 230 -21.06 6.52 4.24
C ASP A 230 -19.52 6.56 4.33
N ILE A 231 -18.94 6.14 5.47
CA ILE A 231 -17.49 6.02 5.62
C ILE A 231 -16.95 4.87 4.77
N LEU A 232 -17.65 3.73 4.73
CA LEU A 232 -17.27 2.59 3.90
C LEU A 232 -17.39 2.90 2.41
N GLU A 233 -18.50 3.53 2.00
CA GLU A 233 -18.76 3.96 0.63
C GLU A 233 -17.67 4.94 0.16
N PHE A 234 -17.41 6.00 0.92
CA PHE A 234 -16.30 6.92 0.63
C PHE A 234 -14.96 6.19 0.48
N THR A 235 -14.71 5.19 1.34
CA THR A 235 -13.46 4.45 1.32
C THR A 235 -13.33 3.58 0.07
N PHE A 236 -14.39 2.86 -0.30
CA PHE A 236 -14.40 1.99 -1.48
C PHE A 236 -14.37 2.81 -2.77
N ASP A 237 -15.12 3.92 -2.84
CA ASP A 237 -15.10 4.83 -3.98
C ASP A 237 -13.69 5.39 -4.21
N ALA A 238 -13.03 5.85 -3.15
CA ALA A 238 -11.67 6.36 -3.25
C ALA A 238 -10.64 5.27 -3.63
N LEU A 239 -10.86 4.02 -3.20
CA LEU A 239 -10.02 2.89 -3.62
C LEU A 239 -10.25 2.52 -5.09
N ASP A 240 -11.48 2.59 -5.57
CA ASP A 240 -11.81 2.27 -6.97
C ASP A 240 -11.35 3.39 -7.91
N GLU A 241 -11.45 4.66 -7.49
CA GLU A 241 -10.83 5.79 -8.18
C GLU A 241 -9.31 5.63 -8.24
N LEU A 242 -8.66 5.28 -7.12
CA LEU A 242 -7.23 5.01 -7.09
C LEU A 242 -6.85 3.83 -7.99
N LYS A 243 -7.60 2.73 -8.00
CA LYS A 243 -7.34 1.57 -8.88
C LYS A 243 -7.51 1.90 -10.36
N SER A 244 -8.51 2.71 -10.69
CA SER A 244 -8.81 3.11 -12.07
C SER A 244 -7.87 4.21 -12.59
N SER A 245 -7.23 4.96 -11.69
CA SER A 245 -6.17 5.91 -12.00
C SER A 245 -5.00 5.26 -12.75
N GLN A 246 -4.29 6.06 -13.53
CA GLN A 246 -3.17 5.58 -14.34
C GLN A 246 -2.00 5.08 -13.48
N GLN A 247 -1.74 5.78 -12.37
CA GLN A 247 -0.72 5.41 -11.39
C GLN A 247 -1.09 4.11 -10.67
N GLY A 248 -2.36 3.95 -10.30
CA GLY A 248 -2.88 2.71 -9.73
C GLY A 248 -2.75 1.54 -10.69
N LYS A 249 -3.21 1.69 -11.94
CA LYS A 249 -3.05 0.65 -12.98
C LYS A 249 -1.58 0.26 -13.19
N SER A 250 -0.68 1.24 -13.23
CA SER A 250 0.75 1.01 -13.36
C SER A 250 1.32 0.25 -12.15
N PHE A 251 0.92 0.63 -10.95
CA PHE A 251 1.29 -0.04 -9.71
C PHE A 251 0.79 -1.49 -9.64
N TYR A 252 -0.50 -1.74 -9.91
CA TYR A 252 -1.07 -3.09 -9.82
C TYR A 252 -0.58 -4.03 -10.93
N ALA A 253 -0.33 -3.51 -12.14
CA ALA A 253 0.30 -4.27 -13.20
C ALA A 253 1.74 -4.68 -12.81
N PHE A 254 2.51 -3.75 -12.26
CA PHE A 254 3.84 -4.07 -11.74
C PHE A 254 3.79 -5.03 -10.54
N TRP A 255 2.83 -4.86 -9.64
CA TRP A 255 2.67 -5.73 -8.50
C TRP A 255 2.39 -7.17 -8.94
N SER A 256 1.51 -7.33 -9.94
CA SER A 256 1.25 -8.61 -10.60
C SER A 256 2.51 -9.20 -11.23
N PHE A 257 3.40 -8.35 -11.77
CA PHE A 257 4.73 -8.75 -12.23
C PHE A 257 5.65 -9.23 -11.10
N ILE A 258 5.72 -8.53 -9.96
CA ILE A 258 6.49 -9.00 -8.79
C ILE A 258 5.99 -10.37 -8.33
N LEU A 259 4.69 -10.62 -8.37
CA LEU A 259 4.14 -11.91 -7.95
C LEU A 259 4.47 -13.07 -8.92
N ASN A 260 4.97 -12.78 -10.12
CA ASN A 260 5.30 -13.77 -11.14
C ASN A 260 6.82 -14.06 -11.21
N PRO A 261 7.29 -15.25 -10.79
CA PRO A 261 8.71 -15.62 -10.80
C PRO A 261 9.34 -15.65 -12.20
N ASP A 262 8.57 -16.03 -13.24
CA ASP A 262 9.08 -16.17 -14.61
C ASP A 262 9.43 -14.82 -15.20
N LEU A 263 8.58 -13.82 -14.97
CA LEU A 263 8.80 -12.46 -15.44
C LEU A 263 9.98 -11.78 -14.71
N GLN A 264 10.18 -12.08 -13.42
CA GLN A 264 11.36 -11.62 -12.68
C GLN A 264 12.65 -12.19 -13.25
N ASN A 265 12.66 -13.48 -13.58
CA ASN A 265 13.82 -14.14 -14.19
C ASN A 265 14.11 -13.55 -15.58
N GLN A 266 13.08 -13.31 -16.39
CA GLN A 266 13.23 -12.63 -17.69
C GLN A 266 13.85 -11.24 -17.54
N TRP A 267 13.35 -10.42 -16.61
CA TRP A 267 13.93 -9.09 -16.35
C TRP A 267 15.41 -9.17 -15.96
N GLU A 268 15.78 -10.12 -15.10
CA GLU A 268 17.15 -10.29 -14.66
C GLU A 268 18.08 -10.72 -15.81
N ILE A 269 17.63 -11.64 -16.67
CA ILE A 269 18.36 -12.08 -17.85
C ILE A 269 18.57 -10.90 -18.81
N LEU A 270 17.49 -10.20 -19.18
CA LEU A 270 17.52 -9.07 -20.10
C LEU A 270 18.43 -7.94 -19.58
N THR A 271 18.33 -7.63 -18.30
CA THR A 271 19.18 -6.59 -17.69
C THR A 271 20.65 -7.00 -17.71
N LYS A 272 20.99 -8.25 -17.36
CA LYS A 272 22.37 -8.75 -17.40
C LYS A 272 22.94 -8.73 -18.82
N GLU A 273 22.13 -9.14 -19.80
CA GLU A 273 22.51 -9.18 -21.20
C GLU A 273 22.73 -7.77 -21.78
N LEU A 274 21.85 -6.82 -21.44
CA LEU A 274 22.00 -5.41 -21.79
C LEU A 274 23.33 -4.85 -21.27
N TYR A 275 23.61 -4.99 -19.97
CA TYR A 275 24.85 -4.45 -19.38
C TYR A 275 26.10 -5.12 -19.94
N ARG A 276 26.07 -6.43 -20.20
CA ARG A 276 27.17 -7.14 -20.86
C ARG A 276 27.44 -6.56 -22.26
N THR A 277 26.39 -6.33 -23.03
CA THR A 277 26.52 -5.81 -24.40
C THR A 277 27.00 -4.35 -24.42
N LEU A 278 26.56 -3.54 -23.45
CA LEU A 278 27.05 -2.18 -23.25
C LEU A 278 28.54 -2.14 -22.87
N GLU A 279 28.99 -3.09 -22.04
CA GLU A 279 30.41 -3.27 -21.71
C GLU A 279 31.23 -3.73 -22.93
N GLU A 280 30.72 -4.68 -23.72
CA GLU A 280 31.36 -5.18 -24.95
C GLU A 280 31.51 -4.08 -26.01
N LYS A 281 30.51 -3.21 -26.19
CA LYS A 281 30.56 -2.05 -27.10
C LYS A 281 31.32 -0.83 -26.53
N SER A 282 31.92 -0.93 -25.34
CA SER A 282 32.62 0.18 -24.67
C SER A 282 31.78 1.46 -24.45
N ILE A 283 30.45 1.31 -24.36
CA ILE A 283 29.52 2.43 -24.18
C ILE A 283 29.54 2.84 -22.70
N SER A 284 29.98 4.07 -22.40
CA SER A 284 30.04 4.58 -21.03
C SER A 284 28.63 4.86 -20.48
N VAL A 285 28.14 3.98 -19.62
CA VAL A 285 26.86 4.13 -18.92
C VAL A 285 27.03 5.02 -17.69
N ASN A 286 26.47 6.23 -17.74
CA ASN A 286 26.56 7.19 -16.63
C ASN A 286 25.64 6.87 -15.44
N ASP A 287 24.59 6.05 -15.63
CA ASP A 287 23.61 5.75 -14.60
C ASP A 287 23.25 4.24 -14.51
N PRO A 288 23.74 3.52 -13.48
CA PRO A 288 23.46 2.10 -13.28
C PRO A 288 22.09 1.83 -12.62
N PHE A 289 21.16 2.77 -12.66
CA PHE A 289 19.86 2.67 -12.00
C PHE A 289 19.06 1.40 -12.35
N LEU A 290 19.01 0.98 -13.62
CA LEU A 290 18.32 -0.25 -14.05
C LEU A 290 18.82 -1.51 -13.33
N LYS A 291 20.12 -1.59 -12.98
CA LYS A 291 20.71 -2.70 -12.22
C LYS A 291 20.10 -2.84 -10.82
N GLY A 292 19.72 -1.72 -10.20
CA GLY A 292 19.10 -1.67 -8.88
C GLY A 292 17.57 -1.68 -8.89
N MET A 293 16.94 -1.59 -10.06
CA MET A 293 15.51 -1.30 -10.21
C MET A 293 14.61 -2.27 -9.46
N LYS A 294 14.88 -3.58 -9.50
CA LYS A 294 14.12 -4.60 -8.76
C LYS A 294 14.03 -4.27 -7.26
N ARG A 295 15.16 -3.92 -6.64
CA ARG A 295 15.23 -3.58 -5.21
C ARG A 295 14.49 -2.28 -4.92
N HIS A 296 14.66 -1.26 -5.76
CA HIS A 296 13.99 0.02 -5.60
C HIS A 296 12.47 -0.12 -5.70
N LEU A 297 11.98 -0.86 -6.69
CA LEU A 297 10.55 -1.09 -6.89
C LEU A 297 9.94 -1.94 -5.79
N HIS A 298 10.63 -3.00 -5.33
CA HIS A 298 10.17 -3.80 -4.19
C HIS A 298 10.04 -2.95 -2.92
N ASN A 299 11.03 -2.09 -2.65
CA ASN A 299 10.99 -1.19 -1.49
C ASN A 299 9.86 -0.17 -1.60
N SER A 300 9.62 0.41 -2.78
CA SER A 300 8.50 1.32 -3.00
C SER A 300 7.16 0.59 -2.88
N GLY A 301 7.05 -0.63 -3.42
CA GLY A 301 5.85 -1.46 -3.30
C GLY A 301 5.49 -1.80 -1.85
N GLN A 302 6.48 -2.13 -1.03
CA GLN A 302 6.27 -2.35 0.42
C GLN A 302 5.73 -1.11 1.14
N LYS A 303 6.11 0.10 0.72
CA LYS A 303 5.60 1.33 1.34
C LYS A 303 4.13 1.54 1.02
N VAL A 304 3.74 1.32 -0.23
CA VAL A 304 2.33 1.36 -0.67
C VAL A 304 1.49 0.35 0.12
N TYR A 305 1.99 -0.88 0.27
CA TYR A 305 1.34 -1.90 1.11
C TYR A 305 1.16 -1.46 2.56
N LYS A 306 2.21 -0.93 3.18
CA LYS A 306 2.13 -0.42 4.56
C LYS A 306 1.14 0.74 4.70
N ALA A 307 0.99 1.58 3.68
CA ALA A 307 -0.01 2.65 3.67
C ALA A 307 -1.43 2.08 3.60
N ASN A 308 -1.67 1.10 2.71
CA ASN A 308 -2.94 0.38 2.61
C ASN A 308 -3.29 -0.40 3.90
N ASP A 309 -2.33 -1.11 4.51
CA ASP A 309 -2.56 -1.86 5.76
C ASP A 309 -2.94 -0.92 6.90
N LYS A 310 -2.25 0.22 7.03
CA LYS A 310 -2.60 1.24 8.02
C LYS A 310 -4.02 1.74 7.79
N MET A 311 -4.37 2.07 6.54
CA MET A 311 -5.71 2.52 6.19
C MET A 311 -6.77 1.49 6.59
N ALA A 312 -6.57 0.21 6.24
CA ALA A 312 -7.47 -0.88 6.57
C ALA A 312 -7.61 -1.10 8.09
N GLU A 313 -6.50 -1.04 8.83
CA GLU A 313 -6.49 -1.11 10.30
C GLU A 313 -7.31 0.02 10.92
N LYS A 314 -7.13 1.26 10.42
CA LYS A 314 -7.88 2.44 10.91
C LYS A 314 -9.37 2.34 10.62
N LEU A 315 -9.73 1.93 9.40
CA LEU A 315 -11.11 1.69 9.02
C LEU A 315 -11.74 0.63 9.93
N SER A 316 -11.06 -0.50 10.14
CA SER A 316 -11.52 -1.58 11.03
C SER A 316 -11.74 -1.08 12.46
N ARG A 317 -10.82 -0.25 12.97
CA ARG A 317 -10.94 0.35 14.30
C ARG A 317 -12.16 1.27 14.42
N ILE A 318 -12.41 2.13 13.44
CA ILE A 318 -13.58 3.04 13.42
C ILE A 318 -14.89 2.25 13.37
N ILE A 319 -14.94 1.17 12.58
CA ILE A 319 -16.11 0.29 12.50
C ILE A 319 -16.40 -0.39 13.86
N ARG A 320 -15.35 -0.78 14.59
CA ARG A 320 -15.45 -1.40 15.93
C ARG A 320 -15.79 -0.40 17.04
N GLU A 321 -15.16 0.78 17.07
CA GLU A 321 -15.40 1.78 18.13
C GLU A 321 -16.84 2.32 18.10
N SER A 322 -17.47 2.41 16.93
CA SER A 322 -18.87 2.84 16.82
C SER A 322 -19.91 1.81 17.32
N GLU A 323 -19.54 0.56 17.63
CA GLU A 323 -20.45 -0.37 18.33
C GLU A 323 -20.69 0.03 19.79
N SER A 324 -19.79 0.81 20.40
CA SER A 324 -19.95 1.30 21.77
C SER A 324 -20.80 2.57 21.88
N SER A 325 -21.57 2.98 20.86
CA SER A 325 -22.45 4.17 20.90
C SER A 325 -23.89 3.88 21.39
N LYS A 326 -24.27 2.60 21.56
CA LYS A 326 -25.53 2.22 22.23
C LYS A 326 -25.67 2.60 23.73
N PRO A 327 -24.63 2.89 24.55
CA PRO A 327 -24.81 3.26 25.94
C PRO A 327 -25.45 4.65 26.09
N GLU A 328 -25.18 5.61 25.20
CA GLU A 328 -25.77 6.95 25.33
C GLU A 328 -27.27 6.96 25.02
N ALA A 329 -27.70 6.32 23.94
CA ALA A 329 -29.14 6.16 23.65
C ALA A 329 -29.86 5.44 24.79
N THR A 330 -29.25 4.38 25.33
CA THR A 330 -29.78 3.65 26.49
C THR A 330 -29.83 4.53 27.75
N LYS A 331 -28.80 5.36 27.99
CA LYS A 331 -28.73 6.29 29.13
C LYS A 331 -29.78 7.38 29.02
N THR A 332 -30.03 7.91 27.82
CA THR A 332 -31.06 8.93 27.56
C THR A 332 -32.45 8.34 27.80
N ILE A 333 -32.74 7.14 27.27
CA ILE A 333 -34.00 6.43 27.52
C ILE A 333 -34.20 6.15 29.03
N ILE A 334 -33.16 5.69 29.72
CA ILE A 334 -33.22 5.46 31.19
C ILE A 334 -33.48 6.77 31.94
N GLN A 335 -32.87 7.89 31.53
CA GLN A 335 -33.12 9.19 32.14
C GLN A 335 -34.55 9.69 31.89
N GLU A 336 -35.10 9.43 30.70
CA GLU A 336 -36.47 9.78 30.34
C GLU A 336 -37.50 8.96 31.15
N ILE A 337 -37.28 7.65 31.27
CA ILE A 337 -38.06 6.76 32.14
C ILE A 337 -37.99 7.24 33.60
N LYS A 338 -36.80 7.60 34.10
CA LYS A 338 -36.65 8.14 35.46
C LYS A 338 -37.41 9.46 35.65
N LYS A 339 -37.38 10.36 34.66
CA LYS A 339 -38.16 11.61 34.71
C LYS A 339 -39.67 11.34 34.77
N GLN A 340 -40.17 10.40 33.95
CA GLN A 340 -41.58 9.99 33.97
C GLN A 340 -41.98 9.35 35.30
N LEU A 341 -41.13 8.50 35.89
CA LEU A 341 -41.37 7.91 37.20
C LEU A 341 -41.43 8.97 38.30
N VAL A 342 -40.58 10.01 38.23
CA VAL A 342 -40.58 11.13 39.19
C VAL A 342 -41.82 12.03 39.02
N SER A 343 -42.32 12.25 37.81
CA SER A 343 -43.57 12.99 37.62
C SER A 343 -44.80 12.19 38.09
N ILE A 344 -44.80 10.88 37.88
CA ILE A 344 -45.84 9.98 38.41
C ILE A 344 -45.79 9.94 39.94
N SER A 345 -44.60 9.84 40.56
CA SER A 345 -44.46 9.79 42.02
C SER A 345 -44.87 11.10 42.71
N LYS A 346 -44.71 12.25 42.04
CA LYS A 346 -45.21 13.55 42.52
C LYS A 346 -46.74 13.65 42.48
N THR A 347 -47.38 12.88 41.61
CA THR A 347 -48.84 12.76 41.54
C THR A 347 -49.27 11.77 42.61
N LYS A 348 -49.29 12.20 43.88
CA LYS A 348 -49.80 11.43 45.03
C LYS A 348 -51.31 11.18 44.90
N ARG A 349 -51.74 10.38 43.93
CA ARG A 349 -53.03 9.69 44.00
C ARG A 349 -52.82 8.39 44.76
N LYS A 350 -53.03 8.44 46.07
CA LYS A 350 -53.34 7.23 46.84
C LYS A 350 -54.70 6.75 46.33
N LEU A 351 -54.76 5.64 45.61
CA LEU A 351 -56.02 4.91 45.49
C LEU A 351 -56.31 4.34 46.89
N GLU A 352 -57.48 4.61 47.45
CA GLU A 352 -57.89 4.19 48.80
C GLU A 352 -58.17 2.68 48.93
N THR A 353 -57.86 1.90 47.89
CA THR A 353 -58.05 0.45 47.91
C THR A 353 -56.68 -0.22 47.90
N SER A 354 -56.17 -0.54 49.08
CA SER A 354 -54.96 -1.35 49.25
C SER A 354 -55.35 -2.78 49.62
N PHE A 355 -54.85 -3.76 48.85
CA PHE A 355 -54.72 -5.14 49.31
C PHE A 355 -53.38 -5.27 50.03
N GLU A 356 -53.37 -5.84 51.24
CA GLU A 356 -52.14 -6.37 51.84
C GLU A 356 -51.79 -7.66 51.10
N LEU A 357 -50.70 -7.61 50.34
CA LEU A 357 -50.08 -8.80 49.76
C LEU A 357 -48.80 -9.03 50.58
N GLU A 358 -48.70 -10.19 51.23
CA GLU A 358 -47.45 -10.64 51.86
C GLU A 358 -46.38 -10.76 50.75
N MET A 359 -45.55 -9.72 50.65
CA MET A 359 -44.55 -9.56 49.57
C MET A 359 -43.13 -9.95 50.03
N GLU A 360 -42.96 -10.53 51.21
CA GLU A 360 -41.65 -11.04 51.62
C GLU A 360 -41.46 -12.48 51.11
N ILE A 361 -41.15 -12.57 49.82
CA ILE A 361 -40.38 -13.72 49.35
C ILE A 361 -38.93 -13.43 49.70
N GLU A 362 -38.39 -14.09 50.71
CA GLU A 362 -36.94 -14.17 50.92
C GLU A 362 -36.33 -14.91 49.72
N ILE A 363 -35.93 -14.15 48.71
CA ILE A 363 -35.22 -14.67 47.54
C ILE A 363 -33.78 -14.97 47.99
N ASN A 364 -33.56 -16.18 48.50
CA ASN A 364 -32.23 -16.70 48.80
C ASN A 364 -31.70 -17.40 47.54
N ILE A 365 -30.85 -16.72 46.76
CA ILE A 365 -30.17 -17.31 45.60
C ILE A 365 -28.74 -17.68 46.03
N PRO A 366 -28.44 -18.96 46.29
CA PRO A 366 -27.18 -19.38 46.92
C PRO A 366 -25.92 -19.05 46.12
N PHE A 367 -26.08 -18.77 44.82
CA PHE A 367 -24.98 -18.52 43.88
C PHE A 367 -25.05 -17.13 43.24
N GLU A 368 -25.92 -16.23 43.73
CA GLU A 368 -25.96 -14.87 43.21
C GLU A 368 -24.71 -14.09 43.65
N ARG A 369 -24.16 -13.33 42.71
CA ARG A 369 -22.99 -12.49 42.95
C ARG A 369 -23.43 -11.34 43.87
N LYS A 370 -22.91 -11.30 45.10
CA LYS A 370 -23.20 -10.21 46.04
C LYS A 370 -22.83 -8.86 45.39
N LEU A 371 -23.70 -7.87 45.52
CA LEU A 371 -23.41 -6.47 45.20
C LEU A 371 -22.43 -5.92 46.25
N THR A 372 -21.17 -6.36 46.20
CA THR A 372 -20.08 -5.84 47.04
C THR A 372 -19.49 -4.59 46.40
N THR A 373 -19.34 -3.54 47.21
CA THR A 373 -18.66 -2.27 46.85
C THR A 373 -17.15 -2.35 46.95
N GLU A 374 -16.60 -3.50 47.36
CA GLU A 374 -15.16 -3.72 47.47
C GLU A 374 -14.58 -4.04 46.09
N GLN A 375 -13.62 -3.21 45.65
CA GLN A 375 -12.88 -3.39 44.41
C GLN A 375 -12.07 -4.70 44.50
N SER A 376 -12.23 -5.61 43.53
CA SER A 376 -11.36 -6.79 43.45
C SER A 376 -9.91 -6.34 43.28
N GLU A 377 -9.02 -6.82 44.15
CA GLU A 377 -7.60 -6.57 44.03
C GLU A 377 -7.10 -7.13 42.68
N GLU A 378 -6.48 -6.27 41.86
CA GLU A 378 -5.79 -6.71 40.66
C GLU A 378 -4.55 -7.51 41.07
N PHE A 379 -4.60 -8.83 40.87
CA PHE A 379 -3.42 -9.67 41.04
C PHE A 379 -2.40 -9.38 39.92
N THR A 380 -1.35 -8.63 40.25
CA THR A 380 -0.19 -8.50 39.37
C THR A 380 0.64 -9.76 39.47
N TYR A 381 0.54 -10.64 38.47
CA TYR A 381 1.37 -11.84 38.40
C TYR A 381 2.84 -11.46 38.15
N THR A 382 3.67 -11.55 39.19
CA THR A 382 5.11 -11.25 39.11
C THR A 382 5.90 -12.36 38.41
N SER A 383 5.36 -13.57 38.35
CA SER A 383 5.98 -14.72 37.71
C SER A 383 5.58 -14.83 36.25
N LYS A 384 6.57 -14.77 35.34
CA LYS A 384 6.37 -15.18 33.94
C LYS A 384 6.20 -16.71 33.92
N PRO A 385 5.13 -17.24 33.31
CA PRO A 385 5.01 -18.68 33.12
C PRO A 385 6.11 -19.15 32.17
N GLU A 386 6.96 -20.07 32.65
CA GLU A 386 7.91 -20.80 31.81
C GLU A 386 7.20 -21.97 31.14
N ILE A 387 7.59 -22.26 29.90
CA ILE A 387 7.10 -23.43 29.16
C ILE A 387 7.65 -24.66 29.89
N ALA A 388 6.76 -25.50 30.41
CA ALA A 388 7.16 -26.72 31.11
C ALA A 388 7.92 -27.66 30.17
N ASN A 389 9.06 -28.19 30.62
CA ASN A 389 9.85 -29.19 29.91
C ASN A 389 9.22 -30.60 29.94
N GLU A 390 8.15 -30.78 30.71
CA GLU A 390 7.49 -32.07 30.84
C GLU A 390 6.36 -32.23 29.82
N SER A 391 6.34 -33.40 29.17
CA SER A 391 5.24 -33.82 28.31
C SER A 391 3.91 -33.75 29.07
N ILE A 392 2.87 -33.29 28.39
CA ILE A 392 1.47 -33.17 28.86
C ILE A 392 1.02 -34.42 29.62
N ILE A 393 1.53 -35.61 29.25
CA ILE A 393 1.16 -36.93 29.77
C ILE A 393 1.72 -37.19 31.20
N SER A 394 2.71 -36.40 31.64
CA SER A 394 3.41 -36.55 32.92
C SER A 394 2.74 -35.76 34.06
N SER A 395 1.88 -34.81 33.73
CA SER A 395 1.33 -33.87 34.71
C SER A 395 0.26 -34.53 35.60
N GLU A 396 0.57 -34.69 36.89
CA GLU A 396 -0.41 -35.12 37.91
C GLU A 396 -1.61 -34.16 38.02
N HIS A 397 -1.44 -32.91 37.57
CA HIS A 397 -2.47 -31.86 37.63
C HIS A 397 -3.58 -32.03 36.59
N LEU A 398 -3.30 -32.71 35.46
CA LEU A 398 -4.34 -33.05 34.49
C LEU A 398 -5.43 -33.94 35.10
N GLY A 399 -5.04 -34.87 35.98
CA GLY A 399 -5.97 -35.74 36.71
C GLY A 399 -7.06 -34.97 37.48
N LYS A 400 -6.74 -33.76 37.96
CA LYS A 400 -7.68 -32.89 38.70
C LYS A 400 -8.61 -32.08 37.79
N LEU A 401 -8.23 -31.83 36.53
CA LEU A 401 -9.12 -31.21 35.53
C LEU A 401 -10.17 -32.23 35.04
N PHE A 402 -9.81 -33.51 34.99
CA PHE A 402 -10.66 -34.59 34.48
C PHE A 402 -11.72 -35.11 35.47
N SER A 403 -11.58 -34.84 36.77
CA SER A 403 -12.56 -35.27 37.78
C SER A 403 -13.92 -34.57 37.67
N ARG A 404 -14.04 -33.53 36.84
CA ARG A 404 -15.31 -32.83 36.57
C ARG A 404 -16.20 -33.54 35.55
N SER A 405 -15.61 -34.40 34.70
CA SER A 405 -16.35 -35.22 33.73
C SER A 405 -16.37 -36.67 34.20
N ASN A 406 -17.53 -37.22 34.54
CA ASN A 406 -17.72 -38.63 34.91
C ASN A 406 -17.40 -39.56 33.72
N ILE A 407 -16.12 -39.82 33.48
CA ILE A 407 -15.66 -40.81 32.50
C ILE A 407 -15.41 -42.12 33.24
N ASP A 408 -16.09 -43.18 32.80
CA ASP A 408 -15.89 -44.51 33.32
C ASP A 408 -14.62 -45.13 32.70
N LYS A 409 -13.50 -45.04 33.42
CA LYS A 409 -12.22 -45.62 33.00
C LYS A 409 -12.27 -47.15 32.89
N ALA A 410 -13.18 -47.83 33.61
CA ALA A 410 -13.30 -49.29 33.53
C ALA A 410 -13.90 -49.71 32.18
N LEU A 411 -14.90 -48.96 31.69
CA LEU A 411 -15.49 -49.17 30.38
C LEU A 411 -14.47 -48.96 29.24
N LEU A 412 -13.66 -47.90 29.32
CA LEU A 412 -12.62 -47.64 28.32
C LEU A 412 -11.58 -48.76 28.29
N ARG A 413 -11.11 -49.24 29.45
CA ARG A 413 -10.20 -50.40 29.50
C ARG A 413 -10.81 -51.65 28.87
N LYS A 414 -12.09 -51.93 29.13
CA LYS A 414 -12.77 -53.08 28.55
C LYS A 414 -12.78 -53.02 27.02
N ARG A 415 -13.11 -51.85 26.45
CA ARG A 415 -13.06 -51.61 25.00
C ARG A 415 -11.66 -51.87 24.41
N VAL A 416 -10.60 -51.39 25.07
CA VAL A 416 -9.22 -51.66 24.64
C VAL A 416 -8.87 -53.16 24.73
N TYR A 417 -9.26 -53.83 25.82
CA TYR A 417 -9.02 -55.28 26.00
C TYR A 417 -9.74 -56.15 24.98
N ASP A 418 -11.01 -55.84 24.68
CA ASP A 418 -11.82 -56.58 23.72
C ASP A 418 -11.17 -56.52 22.32
N VAL A 419 -10.67 -55.35 21.91
CA VAL A 419 -9.96 -55.18 20.63
C VAL A 419 -8.58 -55.84 20.62
N LEU A 420 -7.82 -55.77 21.73
CA LEU A 420 -6.51 -56.44 21.85
C LEU A 420 -6.61 -57.98 21.93
N ASN A 421 -7.78 -58.53 22.24
CA ASN A 421 -8.03 -59.96 22.17
C ASN A 421 -8.20 -60.45 20.73
N GLU A 422 -8.74 -59.61 19.84
CA GLU A 422 -8.90 -59.93 18.41
C GLU A 422 -7.67 -59.57 17.56
N LYS A 423 -6.96 -58.48 17.91
CA LYS A 423 -5.77 -58.00 17.18
C LYS A 423 -4.57 -57.85 18.11
N SER A 424 -3.38 -58.26 17.66
CA SER A 424 -2.13 -58.15 18.44
C SER A 424 -1.64 -56.71 18.64
N GLN A 425 -2.10 -55.77 17.80
CA GLN A 425 -1.85 -54.34 17.89
C GLN A 425 -3.04 -53.57 17.33
N THR A 426 -3.36 -52.41 17.91
CA THR A 426 -4.43 -51.52 17.44
C THR A 426 -4.06 -50.06 17.71
N SER A 427 -4.44 -49.14 16.83
CA SER A 427 -4.28 -47.70 17.10
C SER A 427 -5.47 -47.15 17.90
N LEU A 428 -5.28 -46.01 18.57
CA LEU A 428 -6.36 -45.31 19.27
C LEU A 428 -7.49 -44.89 18.30
N LEU A 429 -7.14 -44.47 17.09
CA LEU A 429 -8.12 -44.14 16.04
C LEU A 429 -8.99 -45.35 15.70
N ASP A 430 -8.38 -46.54 15.51
CA ASP A 430 -9.12 -47.76 15.19
C ASP A 430 -10.12 -48.13 16.29
N ILE A 431 -9.73 -47.96 17.57
CA ILE A 431 -10.62 -48.24 18.70
C ILE A 431 -11.83 -47.30 18.68
N VAL A 432 -11.60 -46.01 18.40
CA VAL A 432 -12.68 -45.02 18.30
C VAL A 432 -13.62 -45.33 17.13
N GLU A 433 -13.09 -45.77 15.98
CA GLU A 433 -13.91 -46.13 14.82
C GLU A 433 -14.73 -47.41 15.02
N ILE A 434 -14.15 -48.46 15.63
CA ILE A 434 -14.84 -49.73 15.90
C ILE A 434 -16.06 -49.52 16.81
N TYR A 435 -15.95 -48.63 17.80
CA TYR A 435 -17.04 -48.35 18.74
C TYR A 435 -17.96 -47.20 18.32
N GLY A 436 -17.85 -46.69 17.10
CA GLY A 436 -18.79 -45.71 16.53
C GLY A 436 -18.57 -44.25 16.95
N GLY A 437 -17.36 -43.89 17.38
CA GLY A 437 -16.96 -42.53 17.73
C GLY A 437 -16.84 -42.26 19.23
N LEU A 438 -16.61 -40.99 19.60
CA LEU A 438 -16.49 -40.53 20.99
C LEU A 438 -17.83 -39.96 21.46
N GLU A 439 -18.52 -40.66 22.36
CA GLU A 439 -19.82 -40.24 22.91
C GLU A 439 -19.70 -39.00 23.81
N LYS A 440 -18.60 -38.89 24.56
CA LYS A 440 -18.35 -37.75 25.47
C LYS A 440 -17.29 -36.78 24.91
N GLY A 441 -17.03 -36.85 23.60
CA GLY A 441 -16.10 -35.99 22.88
C GLY A 441 -14.67 -35.97 23.44
N LEU A 442 -14.06 -34.77 23.55
CA LEU A 442 -12.66 -34.62 23.98
C LEU A 442 -12.37 -35.25 25.34
N SER A 443 -13.32 -35.19 26.28
CA SER A 443 -13.15 -35.77 27.60
C SER A 443 -12.85 -37.27 27.50
N GLU A 444 -13.58 -38.01 26.66
CA GLU A 444 -13.37 -39.44 26.43
C GLU A 444 -12.02 -39.74 25.76
N LEU A 445 -11.62 -38.92 24.79
CA LEU A 445 -10.31 -39.05 24.14
C LEU A 445 -9.14 -38.89 25.14
N PHE A 446 -9.20 -37.88 26.00
CA PHE A 446 -8.22 -37.72 27.07
C PHE A 446 -8.32 -38.84 28.11
N GLY A 447 -9.51 -39.42 28.31
CA GLY A 447 -9.71 -40.64 29.07
C GLY A 447 -8.90 -41.82 28.50
N TYR A 448 -8.96 -42.03 27.18
CA TYR A 448 -8.14 -43.03 26.49
C TYR A 448 -6.64 -42.75 26.64
N ILE A 449 -6.19 -41.51 26.43
CA ILE A 449 -4.78 -41.11 26.63
C ILE A 449 -4.33 -41.36 28.09
N GLY A 450 -5.21 -41.12 29.05
CA GLY A 450 -4.94 -41.35 30.47
C GLY A 450 -4.77 -42.83 30.85
N ILE A 451 -5.44 -43.76 30.15
CA ILE A 451 -5.29 -45.20 30.37
C ILE A 451 -4.15 -45.83 29.56
N VAL A 452 -3.47 -45.08 28.69
CA VAL A 452 -2.33 -45.58 27.89
C VAL A 452 -1.24 -46.20 28.77
N LYS A 453 -1.00 -45.62 29.96
CA LYS A 453 -0.01 -46.13 30.92
C LYS A 453 -0.34 -47.53 31.47
N ASP A 454 -1.60 -47.96 31.40
CA ASP A 454 -2.04 -49.26 31.90
C ASP A 454 -1.74 -50.42 30.91
N PHE A 455 -1.34 -50.09 29.67
CA PHE A 455 -1.06 -51.05 28.59
C PHE A 455 0.36 -50.87 28.02
N LYS A 456 0.89 -51.90 27.37
CA LYS A 456 2.10 -51.73 26.55
C LYS A 456 1.75 -50.88 25.33
N HIS A 457 2.40 -49.72 25.22
CA HIS A 457 2.07 -48.74 24.19
C HIS A 457 3.31 -48.24 23.47
N TYR A 458 3.14 -47.87 22.21
CA TYR A 458 4.13 -47.17 21.41
C TYR A 458 3.49 -45.89 20.87
N ILE A 459 4.16 -44.75 21.09
CA ILE A 459 3.71 -43.45 20.58
C ILE A 459 4.68 -43.08 19.46
N SER A 460 4.19 -42.99 18.22
CA SER A 460 4.97 -42.56 17.08
C SER A 460 4.87 -41.04 16.92
N PRO A 461 5.94 -40.27 17.21
CA PRO A 461 5.91 -38.81 17.07
C PRO A 461 5.90 -38.35 15.59
N ASP A 462 6.30 -39.20 14.66
CA ASP A 462 6.40 -38.88 13.23
C ASP A 462 5.06 -39.02 12.49
N ASN A 463 4.13 -39.81 13.03
CA ASN A 463 2.80 -40.01 12.46
C ASN A 463 1.73 -39.27 13.27
N ILE A 464 1.00 -38.38 12.62
CA ILE A 464 -0.08 -37.59 13.23
C ILE A 464 -1.42 -38.17 12.80
N GLN A 465 -2.25 -38.56 13.76
CA GLN A 465 -3.63 -39.02 13.54
C GLN A 465 -4.63 -37.90 13.86
N SER A 466 -5.67 -37.77 13.03
CA SER A 466 -6.77 -36.81 13.25
C SER A 466 -7.99 -37.55 13.79
N ILE A 467 -8.40 -37.26 15.01
CA ILE A 467 -9.57 -37.88 15.65
C ILE A 467 -10.69 -36.84 15.72
N VAL A 468 -11.86 -37.20 15.17
CA VAL A 468 -13.08 -36.40 15.26
C VAL A 468 -13.72 -36.64 16.62
N PHE A 469 -13.90 -35.59 17.41
CA PHE A 469 -14.48 -35.67 18.76
C PHE A 469 -15.88 -35.03 18.86
N ASP A 470 -16.29 -34.28 17.84
CA ASP A 470 -17.60 -33.66 17.76
C ASP A 470 -18.04 -33.70 16.29
N SER A 471 -18.87 -34.70 15.98
CA SER A 471 -19.39 -34.95 14.64
C SER A 471 -20.42 -33.90 14.20
N GLU A 472 -21.13 -33.26 15.14
CA GLU A 472 -22.14 -32.24 14.81
C GLU A 472 -21.49 -30.93 14.37
N ASN A 473 -20.39 -30.52 15.02
CA ASN A 473 -19.65 -29.30 14.68
C ASN A 473 -18.38 -29.56 13.85
N ASN A 474 -18.18 -30.79 13.36
CA ASN A 474 -17.04 -31.21 12.55
C ASN A 474 -15.67 -30.86 13.18
N LYS A 475 -15.54 -31.00 14.51
CA LYS A 475 -14.29 -30.65 15.21
C LYS A 475 -13.39 -31.88 15.35
N GLN A 476 -12.13 -31.69 14.96
CA GLN A 476 -11.09 -32.71 14.98
C GLN A 476 -9.88 -32.23 15.78
N ILE A 477 -9.17 -33.18 16.40
CA ILE A 477 -7.91 -32.94 17.09
C ILE A 477 -6.81 -33.81 16.49
N ARG A 478 -5.64 -33.21 16.29
CA ARG A 478 -4.45 -33.88 15.78
C ARG A 478 -3.56 -34.31 16.93
N ILE A 479 -3.34 -35.61 17.07
CA ILE A 479 -2.48 -36.19 18.10
C ILE A 479 -1.46 -37.15 17.46
N PRO A 480 -0.29 -37.36 18.09
CA PRO A 480 0.63 -38.42 17.67
C PRO A 480 -0.08 -39.78 17.69
N GLU A 481 0.29 -40.66 16.77
CA GLU A 481 -0.25 -42.02 16.69
C GLU A 481 0.07 -42.80 17.96
N ILE A 482 -0.98 -43.28 18.64
CA ILE A 482 -0.89 -44.09 19.85
C ILE A 482 -1.29 -45.52 19.50
N ILE A 483 -0.35 -46.45 19.61
CA ILE A 483 -0.55 -47.88 19.33
C ILE A 483 -0.56 -48.64 20.65
N PHE A 484 -1.62 -49.41 20.87
CA PHE A 484 -1.73 -50.37 21.96
C PHE A 484 -1.26 -51.75 21.49
N THR A 485 -0.49 -52.43 22.34
CA THR A 485 0.07 -53.76 22.08
C THR A 485 -0.20 -54.69 23.27
N LYS A 486 -0.21 -55.99 23.01
CA LYS A 486 -0.54 -57.03 24.00
C LYS A 486 0.54 -57.30 25.07
#